data_AF-A0A174UAE5-F1
#
_entry.id   AF-A0A174UAE5-F1
#
_cell.length_a   1.000
_cell.length_b   1.000
_cell.length_c   1.000
_cell.angle_alpha   90.00
_cell.angle_beta   90.00
_cell.angle_gamma   90.00
#
_symmetry.space_group_name_H-M   'P 1'
#
loop_
_entity.id
_entity.type
_entity.pdbx_description
1 polymer ?
#
loop_
_entity_poly.entity_id
_entity_poly.type
_entity_poly.pdbx_seq_one_letter_code
_entity_poly.pdbx_strand_id
1 'polypeptide(L)'
;MERLRAAGVYDTWGMYEGEELLAYAFLWRSEAYGVALLDYLAVCREGRGRGTGTLALSLLQARYGGCSLLVEAEAQEEGVPPEENALRARRLSFYERSGFRRLDYQTRIFGVQYAMLVWPEEAAAEPERLQDAHRGLYRSQLPNDEH
;
A
#
# COMPACT_ATOMS: atom_id res chain seq x y z
N MET A 1 7.84 -4.68 -14.98
CA MET A 1 8.14 -5.38 -13.70
C MET A 1 9.59 -5.85 -13.59
N GLU A 2 10.15 -6.64 -14.51
CA GLU A 2 11.54 -7.14 -14.39
C GLU A 2 12.61 -6.03 -14.31
N ARG A 3 12.49 -4.95 -15.11
CA ARG A 3 13.39 -3.79 -15.03
C ARG A 3 13.32 -3.07 -13.66
N LEU A 4 12.16 -3.07 -13.01
CA LEU A 4 11.92 -2.41 -11.71
C LEU A 4 12.52 -3.20 -10.55
N ARG A 5 12.36 -4.53 -10.60
CA ARG A 5 13.03 -5.47 -9.70
C ARG A 5 14.55 -5.37 -9.84
N ALA A 6 15.07 -5.32 -11.07
CA ALA A 6 16.51 -5.22 -11.33
C ALA A 6 17.12 -3.90 -10.84
N ALA A 7 16.33 -2.82 -10.78
CA ALA A 7 16.74 -1.52 -10.24
C ALA A 7 16.59 -1.40 -8.71
N GLY A 8 16.10 -2.44 -8.01
CA GLY A 8 15.93 -2.45 -6.56
C GLY A 8 14.80 -1.55 -6.04
N VAL A 9 13.92 -1.09 -6.92
CA VAL A 9 12.85 -0.13 -6.60
C VAL A 9 11.51 -0.83 -6.37
N TYR A 10 11.36 -2.06 -6.91
CA TYR A 10 10.17 -2.90 -6.73
C TYR A 10 10.51 -4.18 -5.97
N ASP A 11 10.16 -4.18 -4.69
CA ASP A 11 10.37 -5.30 -3.81
C ASP A 11 9.21 -6.29 -3.89
N THR A 12 9.56 -7.58 -3.87
CA THR A 12 8.58 -8.66 -3.73
C THR A 12 8.87 -9.41 -2.46
N TRP A 13 7.87 -9.47 -1.60
CA TRP A 13 7.99 -10.01 -0.26
C TRP A 13 6.99 -11.13 -0.05
N GLY A 14 7.39 -12.16 0.68
CA GLY A 14 6.54 -13.29 1.04
C GLY A 14 6.71 -13.65 2.51
N MET A 15 5.59 -14.00 3.15
CA MET A 15 5.52 -14.52 4.50
C MET A 15 5.30 -16.03 4.43
N TYR A 16 6.23 -16.80 5.00
CA TYR A 16 6.20 -18.25 4.95
C TYR A 16 6.13 -18.87 6.34
N GLU A 17 5.48 -20.03 6.42
CA GLU A 17 5.54 -20.95 7.57
C GLU A 17 6.09 -22.29 7.06
N GLY A 18 7.38 -22.55 7.30
CA GLY A 18 8.10 -23.59 6.59
C GLY A 18 8.18 -23.27 5.10
N GLU A 19 7.69 -24.17 4.25
CA GLU A 19 7.62 -23.99 2.79
C GLU A 19 6.29 -23.36 2.33
N GLU A 20 5.31 -23.22 3.23
CA GLU A 20 3.96 -22.74 2.91
C GLU A 20 3.93 -21.21 2.81
N LEU A 21 3.49 -20.66 1.67
CA LEU A 21 3.32 -19.21 1.48
C LEU A 21 1.98 -18.74 2.07
N LEU A 22 2.04 -17.95 3.13
CA LEU A 22 0.85 -17.45 3.84
C LEU A 22 0.35 -16.10 3.33
N ALA A 23 1.25 -15.22 2.92
CA ALA A 23 0.92 -13.92 2.34
C ALA A 23 2.06 -13.42 1.46
N TYR A 24 1.74 -12.59 0.47
CA TYR A 24 2.75 -11.94 -0.35
C TYR A 24 2.37 -10.48 -0.61
N ALA A 25 3.40 -9.66 -0.80
CA ALA A 25 3.26 -8.24 -1.01
C ALA A 25 4.24 -7.74 -2.07
N PHE A 26 3.84 -6.66 -2.71
CA PHE A 26 4.70 -5.91 -3.62
C PHE A 26 4.80 -4.46 -3.18
N LEU A 27 6.01 -3.92 -3.22
CA LEU A 27 6.28 -2.59 -2.67
C LEU A 27 7.15 -1.77 -3.62
N TRP A 28 6.82 -0.48 -3.76
CA TRP A 28 7.68 0.50 -4.42
C TRP A 28 8.43 1.26 -3.34
N ARG A 29 9.75 1.04 -3.23
CA ARG A 29 10.57 1.71 -2.23
C ARG A 29 11.29 2.90 -2.86
N SER A 30 11.24 4.05 -2.18
CA SER A 30 12.10 5.19 -2.49
C SER A 30 12.85 5.64 -1.26
N GLU A 31 14.17 5.42 -1.26
CA GLU A 31 15.05 5.95 -0.23
C GLU A 31 15.13 7.48 -0.29
N ALA A 32 15.08 8.07 -1.49
CA ALA A 32 15.13 9.51 -1.70
C ALA A 32 13.95 10.24 -1.03
N TYR A 33 12.78 9.59 -0.98
CA TYR A 33 11.58 10.13 -0.34
C TYR A 33 11.34 9.59 1.07
N GLY A 34 12.12 8.59 1.51
CA GLY A 34 11.91 7.91 2.79
C GLY A 34 10.54 7.23 2.89
N VAL A 35 10.03 6.69 1.78
CA VAL A 35 8.73 6.01 1.74
C VAL A 35 8.80 4.66 1.04
N ALA A 36 7.89 3.76 1.40
CA ALA A 36 7.55 2.60 0.61
C ALA A 36 6.05 2.59 0.34
N LEU A 37 5.62 2.41 -0.91
CA LEU A 37 4.22 2.21 -1.26
C LEU A 37 3.92 0.73 -1.34
N LEU A 38 2.98 0.25 -0.53
CA LEU A 38 2.43 -1.10 -0.63
C LEU A 38 1.44 -1.14 -1.80
N ASP A 39 1.97 -1.50 -2.97
CA ASP A 39 1.25 -1.61 -4.24
C ASP A 39 0.25 -2.78 -4.22
N TYR A 40 0.63 -3.89 -3.57
CA TYR A 40 -0.24 -5.06 -3.47
C TYR A 40 0.02 -5.86 -2.20
N LEU A 41 -1.04 -6.38 -1.58
CA LEU A 41 -0.99 -7.34 -0.48
C LEU A 41 -2.09 -8.39 -0.66
N ALA A 42 -1.72 -9.67 -0.60
CA ALA A 42 -2.67 -10.76 -0.60
C ALA A 42 -2.32 -11.79 0.49
N VAL A 43 -3.36 -12.30 1.14
CA VAL A 43 -3.27 -13.43 2.07
C VAL A 43 -3.76 -14.68 1.34
N CYS A 44 -2.88 -15.68 1.25
CA CYS A 44 -3.18 -17.00 0.69
C CYS A 44 -4.30 -17.67 1.48
N ARG A 45 -5.02 -18.60 0.86
CA ARG A 45 -6.20 -19.24 1.48
C ARG A 45 -5.83 -19.89 2.83
N GLU A 46 -4.66 -20.48 2.89
CA GLU A 46 -4.04 -21.18 4.01
C GLU A 46 -3.74 -20.22 5.19
N GLY A 47 -3.56 -18.93 4.91
CA GLY A 47 -3.33 -17.88 5.91
C GLY A 47 -4.58 -17.11 6.35
N ARG A 48 -5.77 -17.36 5.78
CA ARG A 48 -6.96 -16.53 6.07
C ARG A 48 -7.55 -16.81 7.45
N GLY A 49 -8.25 -15.82 8.02
CA GLY A 49 -9.04 -15.96 9.23
C GLY A 49 -8.28 -16.01 10.56
N ARG A 50 -6.94 -15.86 10.54
CA ARG A 50 -6.08 -15.98 11.73
C ARG A 50 -5.18 -14.77 12.01
N GLY A 51 -5.53 -13.61 11.46
CA GLY A 51 -4.74 -12.36 11.64
C GLY A 51 -3.49 -12.26 10.76
N THR A 52 -3.26 -13.19 9.82
CA THR A 52 -2.06 -13.19 8.94
C THR A 52 -1.86 -11.88 8.18
N GLY A 53 -2.93 -11.22 7.71
CA GLY A 53 -2.80 -9.93 7.03
C GLY A 53 -2.22 -8.84 7.94
N THR A 54 -2.71 -8.74 9.18
CA THR A 54 -2.18 -7.77 10.17
C THR A 54 -0.74 -8.10 10.55
N LEU A 55 -0.43 -9.39 10.78
CA LEU A 55 0.95 -9.82 11.03
C LEU A 55 1.88 -9.51 9.84
N ALA A 56 1.42 -9.73 8.61
CA ALA A 56 2.18 -9.39 7.41
C ALA A 56 2.49 -7.89 7.34
N LEU A 57 1.51 -7.03 7.65
CA LEU A 57 1.73 -5.58 7.73
C LEU A 57 2.75 -5.22 8.81
N SER A 58 2.69 -5.83 10.00
CA SER A 58 3.68 -5.60 11.06
C SER A 58 5.10 -6.07 10.68
N LEU A 59 5.23 -7.17 9.94
CA LEU A 59 6.53 -7.66 9.45
C LEU A 59 7.10 -6.75 8.35
N LEU A 60 6.26 -6.30 7.42
CA LEU A 60 6.65 -5.30 6.42
C LEU A 60 7.10 -4.02 7.11
N GLN A 61 6.33 -3.55 8.09
CA GLN A 61 6.67 -2.39 8.90
C GLN A 61 8.04 -2.52 9.59
N ALA A 62 8.33 -3.67 10.22
CA ALA A 62 9.64 -3.92 10.81
C ALA A 62 10.76 -3.92 9.76
N ARG A 63 10.50 -4.45 8.56
CA ARG A 63 11.46 -4.49 7.45
C ARG A 63 11.73 -3.11 6.86
N TYR A 64 10.71 -2.28 6.72
CA TYR A 64 10.79 -0.94 6.11
C TYR A 64 10.80 0.17 7.17
N GLY A 65 11.12 -0.12 8.44
CA GLY A 65 10.98 0.83 9.56
C GLY A 65 11.78 2.13 9.45
N GLY A 66 12.70 2.24 8.48
CA GLY A 66 13.35 3.50 8.09
C GLY A 66 12.53 4.37 7.13
N CYS A 67 11.32 3.95 6.76
CA CYS A 67 10.45 4.60 5.78
C CYS A 67 9.01 4.67 6.30
N SER A 68 8.25 5.67 5.85
CA SER A 68 6.79 5.65 5.98
C SER A 68 6.19 4.68 4.96
N LEU A 69 5.28 3.81 5.39
CA LEU A 69 4.57 2.87 4.53
C LEU A 69 3.26 3.49 4.07
N LEU A 70 3.15 3.75 2.76
CA LEU A 70 1.95 4.25 2.10
C LEU A 70 1.11 3.09 1.57
N VAL A 71 -0.21 3.27 1.58
CA VAL A 71 -1.18 2.34 0.99
C VAL A 71 -2.18 3.13 0.15
N GLU A 72 -2.50 2.56 -1.01
CA GLU A 72 -3.65 2.92 -1.82
C GLU A 72 -4.76 1.90 -1.61
N ALA A 73 -5.88 2.35 -1.04
CA ALA A 73 -7.07 1.52 -0.92
C ALA A 73 -8.25 2.24 -1.57
N GLU A 74 -8.99 1.54 -2.43
CA GLU A 74 -10.15 2.10 -3.13
C GLU A 74 -11.06 2.85 -2.14
N ALA A 75 -11.32 4.12 -2.43
CA ALA A 75 -12.23 4.94 -1.66
C ALA A 75 -13.67 4.53 -1.99
N GLN A 76 -14.56 4.65 -1.00
CA GLN A 76 -15.98 4.58 -1.30
C GLN A 76 -16.37 5.75 -2.20
N GLU A 77 -17.18 5.46 -3.23
CA GLU A 77 -17.60 6.44 -4.23
C GLU A 77 -19.12 6.42 -4.39
N GLU A 78 -19.71 7.58 -4.64
CA GLU A 78 -21.13 7.68 -4.98
C GLU A 78 -21.39 7.02 -6.35
N GLY A 79 -22.55 6.37 -6.50
CA GLY A 79 -22.90 5.67 -7.74
C GLY A 79 -22.28 4.28 -7.91
N VAL A 80 -21.35 3.88 -7.04
CA VAL A 80 -20.82 2.50 -6.98
C VAL A 80 -21.82 1.59 -6.25
N PRO A 81 -22.04 0.34 -6.72
CA PRO A 81 -22.94 -0.62 -6.06
C PRO A 81 -22.67 -0.75 -4.55
N PRO A 82 -23.71 -0.83 -3.70
CA PRO A 82 -23.54 -0.86 -2.25
C PRO A 82 -22.63 -2.00 -1.76
N GLU A 83 -22.68 -3.16 -2.40
CA GLU A 83 -21.83 -4.32 -2.10
C GLU A 83 -20.34 -4.09 -2.40
N GLU A 84 -20.04 -3.36 -3.47
CA GLU A 84 -18.68 -2.97 -3.81
C GLU A 84 -18.17 -1.91 -2.83
N ASN A 85 -18.98 -0.90 -2.51
CA ASN A 85 -18.66 0.08 -1.47
C ASN A 85 -18.45 -0.57 -0.10
N ALA A 86 -19.21 -1.62 0.23
CA ALA A 86 -19.00 -2.39 1.45
C ALA A 86 -17.65 -3.14 1.43
N LEU A 87 -17.21 -3.66 0.27
CA LEU A 87 -15.89 -4.27 0.14
C LEU A 87 -14.76 -3.24 0.28
N ARG A 88 -14.90 -2.07 -0.35
CA ARG A 88 -13.96 -0.94 -0.22
C ARG A 88 -13.83 -0.49 1.24
N ALA A 89 -14.97 -0.32 1.94
CA ALA A 89 -14.99 0.00 3.37
C ALA A 89 -14.27 -1.06 4.22
N ARG A 90 -14.50 -2.36 3.95
CA ARG A 90 -13.81 -3.44 4.66
C ARG A 90 -12.29 -3.40 4.49
N ARG A 91 -11.81 -3.06 3.28
CA ARG A 91 -10.38 -2.88 2.99
C ARG A 91 -9.80 -1.70 3.76
N LEU A 92 -10.47 -0.55 3.73
CA LEU A 92 -10.05 0.63 4.49
C LEU A 92 -9.95 0.33 5.99
N SER A 93 -10.99 -0.25 6.58
CA SER A 93 -10.99 -0.58 8.00
C SER A 93 -9.97 -1.67 8.37
N PHE A 94 -9.55 -2.53 7.44
CA PHE A 94 -8.45 -3.47 7.68
C PHE A 94 -7.12 -2.75 7.92
N TYR A 95 -6.81 -1.72 7.11
CA TYR A 95 -5.61 -0.92 7.29
C TYR A 95 -5.67 -0.05 8.54
N GLU A 96 -6.81 0.61 8.80
CA GLU A 96 -7.01 1.45 9.99
C GLU A 96 -6.81 0.65 11.29
N ARG A 97 -7.42 -0.54 11.39
CA ARG A 97 -7.22 -1.43 12.54
C ARG A 97 -5.79 -1.99 12.65
N SER A 98 -5.03 -1.95 11.57
CA SER A 98 -3.62 -2.35 11.53
C SER A 98 -2.67 -1.17 11.82
N GLY A 99 -3.22 -0.03 12.27
CA GLY A 99 -2.45 1.14 12.72
C GLY A 99 -2.19 2.19 11.64
N PHE A 100 -2.75 2.04 10.43
CA PHE A 100 -2.62 3.05 9.39
C PHE A 100 -3.55 4.23 9.66
N ARG A 101 -3.04 5.44 9.41
CA ARG A 101 -3.83 6.66 9.41
C ARG A 101 -4.28 7.01 8.00
N ARG A 102 -5.57 7.27 7.81
CA ARG A 102 -6.09 7.83 6.56
C ARG A 102 -5.64 9.29 6.42
N LEU A 103 -5.14 9.64 5.23
CA LEU A 103 -4.75 10.99 4.87
C LEU A 103 -5.95 11.76 4.31
N ASP A 104 -5.90 13.08 4.39
CA ASP A 104 -7.00 13.96 3.97
C ASP A 104 -7.04 14.20 2.45
N TYR A 105 -6.29 13.43 1.67
CA TYR A 105 -6.32 13.46 0.22
C TYR A 105 -6.57 12.08 -0.38
N GLN A 106 -7.09 12.10 -1.59
CA GLN A 106 -7.35 10.93 -2.41
C GLN A 106 -6.67 11.11 -3.77
N THR A 107 -6.35 10.01 -4.44
CA THR A 107 -5.79 10.03 -5.80
C THR A 107 -6.68 9.26 -6.75
N ARG A 108 -6.69 9.65 -8.03
CA ARG A 108 -7.40 8.91 -9.08
C ARG A 108 -6.37 8.26 -9.99
N ILE A 109 -6.39 6.94 -10.04
CA ILE A 109 -5.45 6.13 -10.81
C ILE A 109 -6.28 5.23 -11.72
N PHE A 110 -6.06 5.33 -13.04
CA PHE A 110 -6.81 4.61 -14.07
C PHE A 110 -8.35 4.67 -13.89
N GLY A 111 -8.87 5.84 -13.48
CA GLY A 111 -10.30 6.08 -13.29
C GLY A 111 -10.85 5.68 -11.91
N VAL A 112 -10.09 4.98 -11.08
CA VAL A 112 -10.51 4.54 -9.74
C VAL A 112 -10.04 5.53 -8.68
N GLN A 113 -10.92 5.91 -7.74
CA GLN A 113 -10.55 6.76 -6.62
C GLN A 113 -9.95 5.92 -5.49
N TYR A 114 -8.75 6.29 -5.04
CA TYR A 114 -8.06 5.68 -3.91
C TYR A 114 -7.95 6.66 -2.76
N ALA A 115 -8.29 6.20 -1.56
CA ALA A 115 -7.90 6.86 -0.33
C ALA A 115 -6.47 6.47 0.02
N MET A 116 -5.69 7.47 0.41
CA MET A 116 -4.31 7.26 0.83
C MET A 116 -4.27 7.02 2.34
N LEU A 117 -3.48 6.04 2.75
CA LEU A 117 -3.20 5.77 4.15
C LEU A 117 -1.69 5.69 4.37
N VAL A 118 -1.26 6.05 5.58
CA VAL A 118 0.15 6.00 5.98
C VAL A 118 0.33 5.28 7.30
N TRP A 119 1.46 4.59 7.42
CA TRP A 119 1.99 4.08 8.66
C TRP A 119 3.45 4.54 8.82
N PRO A 120 3.92 4.94 10.02
CA PRO A 120 3.13 5.02 11.25
C PRO A 120 2.24 6.27 11.23
N GLU A 121 1.26 6.36 12.15
CA GLU A 121 0.29 7.47 12.19
C GLU A 121 0.98 8.84 12.30
N GLU A 122 2.12 8.92 12.99
CA GLU A 122 2.89 10.16 13.16
C GLU A 122 3.38 10.73 11.83
N ALA A 123 3.58 9.89 10.81
CA ALA A 123 3.96 10.35 9.48
C ALA A 123 2.86 11.21 8.82
N ALA A 124 1.60 11.07 9.26
CA ALA A 124 0.49 11.87 8.76
C ALA A 124 0.58 13.36 9.14
N ALA A 125 1.52 13.76 10.02
CA ALA A 125 1.77 15.15 10.37
C ALA A 125 2.35 15.98 9.21
N GLU A 126 2.87 15.34 8.16
CA GLU A 126 3.46 15.99 6.98
C GLU A 126 2.77 15.53 5.67
N PRO A 127 1.46 15.82 5.47
CA PRO A 127 0.69 15.29 4.36
C PRO A 127 1.20 15.74 2.98
N GLU A 128 1.71 16.97 2.87
CA GLU A 128 2.28 17.51 1.62
C GLU A 128 3.53 16.72 1.20
N ARG A 129 4.44 16.43 2.15
CA ARG A 129 5.63 15.58 1.91
C ARG A 129 5.23 14.20 1.41
N LEU A 130 4.21 13.59 2.01
CA LEU A 130 3.71 12.27 1.60
C LEU A 130 3.08 12.32 0.20
N GLN A 131 2.34 13.37 -0.13
CA GLN A 131 1.75 13.55 -1.46
C GLN A 131 2.83 13.75 -2.53
N ASP A 132 3.87 14.54 -2.24
CA ASP A 132 4.99 14.74 -3.16
C ASP A 132 5.81 13.47 -3.37
N ALA A 133 6.06 12.73 -2.29
CA ALA A 133 6.70 11.42 -2.32
C ALA A 133 5.89 10.43 -3.18
N HIS A 134 4.58 10.35 -2.96
CA HIS A 134 3.66 9.53 -3.75
C HIS A 134 3.71 9.89 -5.24
N ARG A 135 3.59 11.17 -5.59
CA ARG A 135 3.72 11.63 -6.98
C ARG A 135 5.10 11.37 -7.56
N GLY A 136 6.16 11.46 -6.75
CA GLY A 136 7.53 11.18 -7.14
C GLY A 136 7.74 9.71 -7.49
N LEU A 137 7.14 8.80 -6.72
CA LEU A 137 7.13 7.36 -7.01
C LEU A 137 6.53 7.10 -8.40
N TYR A 138 5.33 7.61 -8.69
CA TYR A 138 4.69 7.42 -10.00
C TYR A 138 5.51 8.02 -11.15
N ARG A 139 6.01 9.26 -11.01
CA ARG A 139 6.85 9.91 -12.04
C ARG A 139 8.13 9.13 -12.34
N SER A 140 8.73 8.53 -11.33
CA SER A 140 9.97 7.77 -11.51
C SER A 140 9.78 6.45 -12.27
N GLN A 141 8.56 5.89 -12.26
CA GLN A 141 8.28 4.55 -12.80
C GLN A 141 7.36 4.54 -14.03
N LEU A 142 6.57 5.60 -14.23
CA LEU A 142 5.78 5.86 -15.43
C LEU A 142 6.36 7.10 -16.13
N PRO A 143 7.42 6.95 -16.94
CA PRO A 143 7.93 8.06 -17.73
C PRO A 143 6.88 8.38 -18.80
N ASN A 144 6.07 9.42 -18.55
CA ASN A 144 5.12 10.03 -19.46
C ASN A 144 4.40 9.06 -20.43
N ASP A 145 3.18 8.65 -20.11
CA ASP A 145 2.17 8.57 -21.17
C ASP A 145 1.86 10.02 -21.58
N GLU A 146 2.75 10.58 -22.39
CA GLU A 146 2.49 11.76 -23.20
C GLU A 146 1.36 11.41 -24.17
N HIS A 147 0.13 11.88 -23.87
CA HIS A 147 -0.65 12.85 -24.64
C HIS A 147 -2.10 12.92 -24.14
#